data_AF-A0A9P4QBU9-F1
#
_entry.id   AF-A0A9P4QBU9-F1
#
_cell.length_a   1.000
_cell.length_b   1.000
_cell.length_c   1.000
_cell.angle_alpha   90.00
_cell.angle_beta   90.00
_cell.angle_gamma   90.00
#
_symmetry.space_group_name_H-M   'P 1'
#
loop_
_entity.id
_entity.type
_entity.pdbx_description
1 polymer ?
#
loop_
_entity_poly.entity_id
_entity_poly.type
_entity_poly.pdbx_seq_one_letter_code
_entity_poly.pdbx_strand_id
1 'polypeptide(L)'
;MARKSPTAAIFAALKGSWRLKRSLDSALPNFPSGIFEGTATFTPKEPSAHSVAAELLYSEIGELRTVGGLTLKANRKYIYRYDADEDQISAWFVKEDTKNEDGKEEVDNLFHHIETESKTQHWIGRGEHLCDKDMYWAMYDFRLPQVAEEGQEMNMWGLRFKTLDQLKRVSIFCFNLTIKVGYDKQKKGTRVSFSRNGLEHRSSVERRREDRPRCPIQATARREWAAIFSSFQQLTELTLVVGGDPGWLGRTDIEETLISLRIALENAQPYNLLTVRLTPIHGMGMIHMRWSSFGAFGSSPATSYQLWHKLSMLDLQLRNPLLPKFQLSLSQQVMFKKLLYSYLRSFSTTLTSLRFVWLDGLGPNPLTLELEPELQGGQQDGVVWQRLQKLWVGGVLTPHSVVRCARQRCPALTSFKTLRSVARDSALLLSEVGDSGAWIEV
;
A
#
# COMPACT_ATOMS: atom_id res chain seq x y z
N MET A 1 17.50 34.71 10.82
CA MET A 1 17.66 33.25 10.99
C MET A 1 16.40 32.58 10.48
N ALA A 2 16.51 31.51 9.68
CA ALA A 2 15.33 30.79 9.21
C ALA A 2 14.60 30.14 10.41
N ARG A 3 13.29 30.36 10.54
CA ARG A 3 12.49 29.67 11.58
C ARG A 3 12.55 28.17 11.30
N LYS A 4 13.03 27.39 12.27
CA LYS A 4 12.98 25.93 12.21
C LYS A 4 11.53 25.47 12.14
N SER A 5 11.24 24.46 11.33
CA SER A 5 9.92 23.83 11.33
C SER A 5 9.63 23.22 12.71
N PRO A 6 8.35 23.00 13.06
CA PRO A 6 8.00 22.30 14.29
C PRO A 6 8.60 20.90 14.37
N THR A 7 8.66 20.17 13.25
CA THR A 7 9.25 18.83 13.18
C THR A 7 10.75 18.86 13.46
N ALA A 8 11.48 19.83 12.89
CA ALA A 8 12.89 20.05 13.19
C ALA A 8 13.12 20.39 14.68
N ALA A 9 12.23 21.19 15.27
CA ALA A 9 12.30 21.53 16.70
C ALA A 9 12.08 20.30 17.59
N ILE A 10 11.08 19.45 17.27
CA ILE A 10 10.85 18.18 17.95
C ILE A 10 12.09 17.29 17.87
N PHE A 11 12.66 17.11 16.67
CA PHE A 11 13.85 16.28 16.48
C PHE A 11 15.04 16.78 17.29
N ALA A 12 15.30 18.10 17.24
CA ALA A 12 16.38 18.71 18.01
C ALA A 12 16.19 18.52 19.52
N ALA A 13 14.95 18.56 19.99
CA ALA A 13 14.59 18.43 21.40
C ALA A 13 14.63 16.98 21.92
N LEU A 14 14.82 15.95 21.06
CA LEU A 14 15.01 14.57 21.50
C LEU A 14 16.39 14.33 22.15
N LYS A 15 17.39 15.16 21.82
CA LYS A 15 18.77 14.98 22.27
C LYS A 15 18.90 14.94 23.79
N GLY A 16 19.85 14.13 24.27
CA GLY A 16 20.16 14.02 25.70
C GLY A 16 19.63 12.74 26.34
N SER A 17 19.63 12.72 27.67
CA SER A 17 19.26 11.55 28.46
C SER A 17 17.90 11.71 29.11
N TRP A 18 17.13 10.63 29.11
CA TRP A 18 15.73 10.58 29.50
C TRP A 18 15.50 9.45 30.51
N ARG A 19 14.67 9.73 31.52
CA ARG A 19 14.09 8.66 32.32
C ARG A 19 13.07 7.90 31.48
N LEU A 20 13.27 6.61 31.32
CA LEU A 20 12.42 5.73 30.54
C LEU A 20 11.55 4.87 31.45
N LYS A 21 10.24 4.93 31.22
CA LYS A 21 9.26 4.01 31.81
C LYS A 21 8.33 3.50 30.71
N ARG A 22 8.21 2.18 30.60
CA ARG A 22 7.40 1.51 29.57
C ARG A 22 6.56 0.41 30.21
N SER A 23 5.26 0.45 29.98
CA SER A 23 4.36 -0.64 30.33
C SER A 23 4.21 -1.57 29.13
N LEU A 24 4.40 -2.86 29.35
CA LEU A 24 4.21 -3.93 28.37
C LEU A 24 3.00 -4.76 28.79
N ASP A 25 2.03 -4.88 27.90
CA ASP A 25 0.84 -5.69 28.11
C ASP A 25 0.66 -6.61 26.90
N SER A 26 0.87 -7.91 27.13
CA SER A 26 0.74 -8.95 26.13
C SER A 26 -0.52 -9.78 26.39
N ALA A 27 -1.33 -9.96 25.33
CA ALA A 27 -2.45 -10.90 25.34
C ALA A 27 -2.02 -12.37 25.20
N LEU A 28 -0.75 -12.63 24.87
CA LEU A 28 -0.22 -13.99 24.72
C LEU A 28 0.20 -14.54 26.10
N PRO A 29 -0.29 -15.73 26.51
CA PRO A 29 -0.06 -16.27 27.86
C PRO A 29 1.41 -16.47 28.25
N ASN A 30 2.28 -16.68 27.26
CA ASN A 30 3.69 -17.00 27.47
C ASN A 30 4.63 -15.80 27.24
N PHE A 31 4.08 -14.61 26.98
CA PHE A 31 4.88 -13.41 26.76
C PHE A 31 4.86 -12.50 27.98
N PRO A 32 6.00 -11.91 28.36
CA PRO A 32 6.10 -11.16 29.60
C PRO A 32 5.37 -9.81 29.51
N SER A 33 4.27 -9.69 30.24
CA SER A 33 3.69 -8.39 30.63
C SER A 33 4.40 -7.85 31.86
N GLY A 34 4.57 -6.53 31.95
CA GLY A 34 5.29 -5.91 33.06
C GLY A 34 5.61 -4.43 32.87
N ILE A 35 6.45 -3.91 33.76
CA ILE A 35 6.92 -2.53 33.72
C ILE A 35 8.44 -2.55 33.53
N PHE A 36 8.88 -1.89 32.46
CA PHE A 36 10.28 -1.61 32.19
C PHE A 36 10.63 -0.21 32.67
N GLU A 37 11.68 -0.10 33.47
CA GLU A 37 12.24 1.19 33.92
C GLU A 37 13.74 1.24 33.62
N GLY A 38 14.23 2.40 33.21
CA GLY A 38 15.63 2.58 32.85
C GLY A 38 15.93 3.99 32.35
N THR A 39 16.99 4.07 31.55
CA THR A 39 17.44 5.32 30.94
C THR A 39 17.50 5.14 29.43
N ALA A 40 16.98 6.13 28.71
CA ALA A 40 17.15 6.26 27.26
C ALA A 40 18.05 7.45 26.96
N THR A 41 18.91 7.36 25.95
CA THR A 41 19.78 8.45 25.52
C THR A 41 19.71 8.60 24.01
N PHE A 42 19.60 9.84 23.55
CA PHE A 42 19.74 10.23 22.15
C PHE A 42 21.06 10.97 21.96
N THR A 43 22.05 10.32 21.36
CA THR A 43 23.36 10.90 21.04
C THR A 43 23.42 11.33 19.57
N PRO A 44 23.90 12.54 19.26
CA PRO A 44 24.12 12.96 17.87
C PRO A 44 25.10 12.04 17.13
N LYS A 45 24.81 11.76 15.86
CA LYS A 45 25.70 11.10 14.90
C LYS A 45 25.93 12.01 13.70
N GLU A 46 27.07 11.83 13.04
CA GLU A 46 27.27 12.39 11.71
C GLU A 46 26.22 11.82 10.74
N PRO A 47 25.51 12.66 9.96
CA PRO A 47 24.53 12.18 9.00
C PRO A 47 25.15 11.21 8.00
N SER A 48 24.61 9.99 7.95
CA SER A 48 25.16 8.92 7.12
C SER A 48 24.61 8.89 5.68
N ALA A 49 23.76 9.86 5.30
CA ALA A 49 23.21 10.01 3.95
C ALA A 49 23.02 11.50 3.58
N HIS A 50 23.13 11.82 2.28
CA HIS A 50 23.14 13.20 1.79
C HIS A 50 21.81 13.95 1.99
N SER A 51 20.66 13.25 2.00
CA SER A 51 19.34 13.87 2.25
C SER A 51 19.02 14.03 3.74
N VAL A 52 19.86 13.47 4.62
CA VAL A 52 19.63 13.49 6.07
C VAL A 52 20.32 14.73 6.64
N ALA A 53 19.54 15.66 7.16
CA ALA A 53 20.07 16.88 7.75
C ALA A 53 20.62 16.65 9.18
N ALA A 54 20.08 15.68 9.91
CA ALA A 54 20.56 15.31 11.24
C ALA A 54 20.24 13.86 11.60
N GLU A 55 21.11 13.22 12.39
CA GLU A 55 20.96 11.83 12.83
C GLU A 55 21.23 11.71 14.34
N LEU A 56 20.40 10.92 15.05
CA LEU A 56 20.54 10.61 16.47
C LEU A 56 20.56 9.10 16.69
N LEU A 57 21.51 8.60 17.47
CA LEU A 57 21.49 7.24 18.02
C LEU A 57 20.63 7.23 19.29
N TYR A 58 19.54 6.50 19.25
CA TYR A 58 18.80 6.13 20.44
C TYR A 58 19.41 4.87 21.06
N SER A 59 19.68 4.90 22.37
CA SER A 59 20.06 3.74 23.17
C SER A 59 19.26 3.69 24.47
N GLU A 60 18.62 2.58 24.78
CA GLU A 60 17.96 2.33 26.07
C GLU A 60 18.63 1.20 26.84
N ILE A 61 18.72 1.34 28.17
CA ILE A 61 19.17 0.31 29.10
C ILE A 61 18.27 0.34 30.33
N GLY A 62 17.84 -0.82 30.80
CA GLY A 62 17.01 -0.93 32.00
C GLY A 62 16.56 -2.35 32.32
N GLU A 63 15.56 -2.45 33.19
CA GLU A 63 15.05 -3.71 33.70
C GLU A 63 13.53 -3.80 33.52
N LEU A 64 13.07 -4.90 32.92
CA LEU A 64 11.66 -5.29 32.85
C LEU A 64 11.32 -6.13 34.08
N ARG A 65 10.44 -5.62 34.94
CA ARG A 65 9.81 -6.38 36.02
C ARG A 65 8.50 -6.95 35.52
N THR A 66 8.43 -8.27 35.37
CA THR A 66 7.23 -8.95 34.87
C THR A 66 6.21 -9.15 35.98
N VAL A 67 4.93 -9.28 35.63
CA VAL A 67 3.86 -9.58 36.58
C VAL A 67 4.09 -10.94 37.28
N GLY A 68 4.78 -11.87 36.62
CA GLY A 68 5.18 -13.17 37.18
C GLY A 68 6.39 -13.13 38.11
N GLY A 69 6.90 -11.94 38.47
CA GLY A 69 8.00 -11.77 39.42
C GLY A 69 9.42 -11.91 38.84
N LEU A 70 9.55 -12.21 37.55
CA LEU A 70 10.85 -12.25 36.87
C LEU A 70 11.36 -10.83 36.58
N THR A 71 12.65 -10.58 36.76
CA THR A 71 13.30 -9.33 36.36
C THR A 71 14.29 -9.62 35.23
N LEU A 72 14.10 -8.98 34.08
CA LEU A 72 14.90 -9.17 32.87
C LEU A 72 15.64 -7.87 32.54
N LYS A 73 16.95 -7.95 32.34
CA LYS A 73 17.72 -6.82 31.79
C LYS A 73 17.46 -6.75 30.29
N ALA A 74 17.19 -5.55 29.79
CA ALA A 74 17.03 -5.32 28.36
C ALA A 74 17.65 -4.00 27.94
N ASN A 75 18.18 -4.00 26.73
CA ASN A 75 18.67 -2.83 26.03
C ASN A 75 18.21 -2.86 24.56
N ARG A 76 18.02 -1.69 23.96
CA ARG A 76 17.72 -1.55 22.52
C ARG A 76 18.43 -0.33 21.96
N LYS A 77 18.74 -0.39 20.66
CA LYS A 77 19.29 0.73 19.91
C LYS A 77 18.47 0.97 18.63
N TYR A 78 18.28 2.23 18.26
CA TYR A 78 17.63 2.66 17.02
C TYR A 78 18.35 3.90 16.49
N ILE A 79 18.25 4.18 15.19
CA ILE A 79 18.73 5.42 14.59
C ILE A 79 17.55 6.27 14.16
N TYR A 80 17.50 7.51 14.64
CA TYR A 80 16.50 8.50 14.28
C TYR A 80 17.12 9.49 13.29
N ARG A 81 16.45 9.74 12.18
CA ARG A 81 16.89 10.66 11.13
C ARG A 81 15.88 11.76 10.91
N TYR A 82 16.37 12.96 10.64
CA TYR A 82 15.57 14.08 10.17
C TYR A 82 15.97 14.43 8.74
N ASP A 83 14.99 14.41 7.85
CA ASP A 83 15.10 14.87 6.46
C ASP A 83 14.55 16.29 6.39
N ALA A 84 15.40 17.25 5.98
CA ALA A 84 15.03 18.66 5.94
C ALA A 84 14.25 19.04 4.67
N ASP A 85 14.40 18.27 3.59
CA ASP A 85 13.70 18.53 2.33
C ASP A 85 12.22 18.14 2.47
N GLU A 86 11.95 17.01 3.13
CA GLU A 86 10.59 16.48 3.35
C GLU A 86 9.99 16.87 4.72
N ASP A 87 10.75 17.56 5.58
CA ASP A 87 10.40 17.90 6.96
C ASP A 87 9.87 16.69 7.78
N GLN A 88 10.57 15.55 7.71
CA GLN A 88 10.10 14.26 8.22
C GLN A 88 11.12 13.61 9.16
N ILE A 89 10.63 13.04 10.28
CA ILE A 89 11.43 12.17 11.16
C ILE A 89 11.22 10.71 10.77
N SER A 90 12.27 9.90 10.79
CA SER A 90 12.18 8.45 10.58
C SER A 90 13.00 7.68 11.61
N ALA A 91 12.51 6.51 12.02
CA ALA A 91 13.20 5.60 12.93
C ALA A 91 13.68 4.37 12.15
N TRP A 92 14.90 3.92 12.44
CA TRP A 92 15.58 2.85 11.72
C TRP A 92 16.17 1.83 12.69
N PHE A 93 16.23 0.58 12.27
CA PHE A 93 16.98 -0.44 12.99
C PHE A 93 18.48 -0.17 12.88
N VAL A 94 19.23 -0.63 13.87
CA VAL A 94 20.70 -0.69 13.83
C VAL A 94 21.10 -2.07 13.34
N LYS A 95 22.09 -2.18 12.45
CA LYS A 95 22.57 -3.49 11.98
C LYS A 95 23.11 -4.31 13.15
N GLU A 96 22.75 -5.59 13.20
CA GLU A 96 23.05 -6.43 14.37
C GLU A 96 24.56 -6.66 14.57
N ASP A 97 25.35 -6.65 13.50
CA ASP A 97 26.81 -6.78 13.51
C ASP A 97 27.51 -5.58 14.18
N THR A 98 26.99 -4.36 13.97
CA THR A 98 27.58 -3.11 14.49
C THR A 98 26.92 -2.62 15.78
N LYS A 99 25.80 -3.22 16.19
CA LYS A 99 24.98 -2.77 17.34
C LYS A 99 25.71 -2.74 18.68
N ASN A 100 26.69 -3.63 18.86
CA ASN A 100 27.50 -3.74 20.07
C ASN A 100 28.86 -3.01 19.95
N GLU A 101 29.15 -2.41 18.80
CA GLU A 101 30.35 -1.61 18.59
C GLU A 101 30.03 -0.13 18.81
N ASP A 102 30.22 0.34 20.05
CA ASP A 102 29.86 1.71 20.42
C ASP A 102 30.54 2.76 19.52
N GLY A 103 29.72 3.63 18.92
CA GLY A 103 30.15 4.68 18.00
C GLY A 103 30.19 4.26 16.53
N LYS A 104 30.08 2.96 16.23
CA LYS A 104 30.10 2.42 14.85
C LYS A 104 28.75 1.86 14.41
N GLU A 105 27.68 2.14 15.14
CA GLU A 105 26.34 1.66 14.80
C GLU A 105 25.92 2.15 13.43
N GLU A 106 25.59 1.23 12.54
CA GLU A 106 25.14 1.53 11.18
C GLU A 106 23.63 1.34 11.04
N VAL A 107 23.03 2.11 10.13
CA VAL A 107 21.62 1.96 9.79
C VAL A 107 21.36 0.63 9.09
N ASP A 108 20.24 0.00 9.43
CA ASP A 108 19.70 -1.14 8.71
C ASP A 108 18.34 -0.77 8.08
N ASN A 109 17.35 -1.64 8.20
CA ASN A 109 16.04 -1.45 7.61
C ASN A 109 15.27 -0.32 8.31
N LEU A 110 14.46 0.39 7.54
CA LEU A 110 13.51 1.37 8.06
C LEU A 110 12.55 0.67 9.03
N PHE A 111 12.37 1.25 10.22
CA PHE A 111 11.32 0.84 11.13
C PHE A 111 10.00 1.50 10.72
N HIS A 112 9.90 2.83 10.85
CA HIS A 112 8.77 3.61 10.34
C HIS A 112 9.10 5.10 10.23
N HIS A 113 8.30 5.83 9.45
CA HIS A 113 8.28 7.29 9.45
C HIS A 113 7.38 7.82 10.58
N ILE A 114 7.71 8.98 11.13
CA ILE A 114 6.95 9.67 12.17
C ILE A 114 6.30 10.90 11.54
N GLU A 115 4.98 10.86 11.44
CA GLU A 115 4.16 11.99 10.98
C GLU A 115 3.71 12.81 12.18
N THR A 116 4.13 14.07 12.22
CA THR A 116 3.83 14.98 13.33
C THR A 116 2.66 15.91 13.01
N GLU A 117 1.70 15.97 13.93
CA GLU A 117 0.52 16.85 13.87
C GLU A 117 0.41 17.67 15.16
N SER A 118 0.06 18.95 15.05
CA SER A 118 -0.17 19.80 16.21
C SER A 118 -1.56 19.59 16.81
N LYS A 119 -1.65 19.46 18.14
CA LYS A 119 -2.93 19.50 18.87
C LYS A 119 -2.81 20.43 20.06
N THR A 120 -3.58 21.53 20.08
CA THR A 120 -3.75 22.47 21.20
C THR A 120 -2.49 22.88 21.97
N GLN A 121 -1.89 21.98 22.78
CA GLN A 121 -0.72 22.19 23.64
C GLN A 121 0.36 21.09 23.57
N HIS A 122 0.26 20.11 22.66
CA HIS A 122 1.27 19.07 22.45
C HIS A 122 1.28 18.56 21.00
N TRP A 123 2.37 17.92 20.60
CA TRP A 123 2.51 17.36 19.26
C TRP A 123 2.30 15.85 19.29
N ILE A 124 1.53 15.35 18.32
CA ILE A 124 1.30 13.91 18.17
C ILE A 124 2.09 13.42 16.97
N GLY A 125 2.97 12.45 17.21
CA GLY A 125 3.60 11.68 16.13
C GLY A 125 2.85 10.39 15.87
N ARG A 126 2.81 9.92 14.63
CA ARG A 126 2.28 8.60 14.27
C ARG A 126 3.25 7.88 13.37
N GLY A 127 3.45 6.59 13.62
CA GLY A 127 4.20 5.71 12.75
C GLY A 127 3.55 4.33 12.72
N GLU A 128 3.76 3.61 11.64
CA GLU A 128 3.29 2.23 11.52
C GLU A 128 4.34 1.38 10.83
N HIS A 129 4.48 0.14 11.28
CA HIS A 129 5.32 -0.83 10.63
C HIS A 129 4.69 -2.21 10.76
N LEU A 130 4.92 -3.06 9.77
CA LEU A 130 4.60 -4.47 9.92
C LEU A 130 5.79 -5.17 10.59
N CYS A 131 5.51 -5.95 11.64
CA CYS A 131 6.44 -6.87 12.28
C CYS A 131 6.00 -8.30 11.95
N ASP A 132 6.74 -8.99 11.10
CA ASP A 132 6.42 -10.35 10.63
C ASP A 132 4.98 -10.47 10.07
N LYS A 133 4.02 -10.88 10.91
CA LYS A 133 2.60 -11.10 10.59
C LYS A 133 1.66 -10.07 11.22
N ASP A 134 2.16 -9.24 12.13
CA ASP A 134 1.35 -8.30 12.90
C ASP A 134 1.68 -6.86 12.53
N MET A 135 0.65 -6.02 12.45
CA MET A 135 0.83 -4.57 12.30
C MET A 135 1.06 -3.92 13.66
N TYR A 136 2.07 -3.07 13.71
CA TYR A 136 2.43 -2.24 14.86
C TYR A 136 2.13 -0.79 14.54
N TRP A 137 1.32 -0.16 15.39
CA TRP A 137 1.08 1.28 15.35
C TRP A 137 1.80 1.95 16.51
N ALA A 138 2.73 2.83 16.18
CA ALA A 138 3.46 3.69 17.08
C ALA A 138 2.75 5.05 17.18
N MET A 139 2.37 5.44 18.39
CA MET A 139 1.90 6.79 18.69
C MET A 139 2.89 7.50 19.60
N TYR A 140 3.27 8.70 19.20
CA TYR A 140 4.15 9.58 19.94
C TYR A 140 3.37 10.77 20.50
N ASP A 141 3.68 11.16 21.73
CA ASP A 141 3.19 12.38 22.39
C ASP A 141 4.42 13.19 22.78
N PHE A 142 4.66 14.32 22.10
CA PHE A 142 5.77 15.23 22.35
C PHE A 142 5.24 16.47 23.07
N ARG A 143 5.74 16.74 24.28
CA ARG A 143 5.33 17.89 25.09
C ARG A 143 6.47 18.87 25.23
N LEU A 144 6.39 19.93 24.44
CA LEU A 144 7.25 21.10 24.57
C LEU A 144 6.73 21.99 25.72
N PRO A 145 7.58 22.72 26.44
CA PRO A 145 7.17 23.67 27.47
C PRO A 145 6.27 24.78 26.90
N GLN A 146 5.33 25.27 27.73
CA GLN A 146 4.29 26.25 27.34
C GLN A 146 4.81 27.69 27.13
N VAL A 147 6.05 28.00 27.55
CA VAL A 147 6.66 29.32 27.39
C VAL A 147 7.87 29.17 26.46
N ALA A 148 7.67 29.53 25.19
CA ALA A 148 8.71 29.44 24.17
C ALA A 148 9.69 30.63 24.30
N GLU A 149 10.64 30.54 25.23
CA GLU A 149 11.90 31.28 25.13
C GLU A 149 12.93 30.43 24.37
N GLU A 150 13.80 31.08 23.59
CA GLU A 150 14.83 30.41 22.79
C GLU A 150 15.71 29.52 23.69
N GLY A 151 15.63 28.20 23.48
CA GLY A 151 16.49 27.22 24.14
C GLY A 151 15.83 26.21 25.07
N GLN A 152 14.49 26.21 25.24
CA GLN A 152 13.86 25.22 26.12
C GLN A 152 13.67 23.82 25.49
N GLU A 153 14.08 22.82 26.26
CA GLU A 153 14.09 21.38 25.94
C GLU A 153 12.70 20.75 26.08
N MET A 154 12.45 19.64 25.40
CA MET A 154 11.18 18.92 25.50
C MET A 154 11.03 18.32 26.91
N ASN A 155 9.87 18.48 27.54
CA ASN A 155 9.67 18.05 28.93
C ASN A 155 9.26 16.58 29.04
N MET A 156 8.62 16.06 28.01
CA MET A 156 8.16 14.68 27.97
C MET A 156 8.01 14.21 26.53
N TRP A 157 8.44 12.98 26.31
CA TRP A 157 8.06 12.22 25.14
C TRP A 157 7.63 10.83 25.53
N GLY A 158 6.54 10.36 24.92
CA GLY A 158 6.01 9.03 25.15
C GLY A 158 5.73 8.33 23.84
N LEU A 159 6.16 7.06 23.74
CA LEU A 159 5.82 6.15 22.66
C LEU A 159 4.85 5.07 23.19
N ARG A 160 3.70 4.94 22.54
CA ARG A 160 2.73 3.87 22.79
C ARG A 160 2.59 3.00 21.56
N PHE A 161 2.86 1.71 21.72
CA PHE A 161 2.56 0.67 20.75
C PHE A 161 1.22 0.03 21.10
N LYS A 162 0.36 -0.22 20.12
CA LYS A 162 -0.89 -0.94 20.33
C LYS A 162 -1.16 -1.86 19.14
N THR A 163 -1.56 -3.11 19.40
CA THR A 163 -2.12 -4.04 18.41
C THR A 163 -3.62 -3.78 18.21
N LEU A 164 -4.15 -4.12 17.02
CA LEU A 164 -5.51 -4.05 16.41
C LEU A 164 -6.62 -3.12 16.97
N ASP A 165 -6.69 -2.84 18.26
CA ASP A 165 -7.79 -2.11 18.91
C ASP A 165 -7.79 -0.60 18.59
N GLN A 166 -6.65 -0.05 18.12
CA GLN A 166 -6.59 1.30 17.52
C GLN A 166 -6.87 1.29 16.01
N LEU A 167 -6.80 0.14 15.33
CA LEU A 167 -7.18 0.05 13.92
C LEU A 167 -8.62 0.55 13.78
N LYS A 168 -9.53 0.16 14.68
CA LYS A 168 -10.89 0.70 14.80
C LYS A 168 -10.98 2.23 14.95
N ARG A 169 -10.00 2.88 15.59
CA ARG A 169 -10.01 4.33 15.83
C ARG A 169 -9.48 5.13 14.64
N VAL A 170 -8.56 4.55 13.89
CA VAL A 170 -7.99 5.15 12.68
C VAL A 170 -8.88 4.82 11.48
N SER A 171 -9.38 3.58 11.41
CA SER A 171 -10.14 3.05 10.28
C SER A 171 -11.44 3.78 9.99
N ILE A 172 -12.06 4.40 11.00
CA ILE A 172 -13.22 5.28 10.84
C ILE A 172 -12.91 6.56 10.05
N PHE A 173 -11.64 6.90 9.84
CA PHE A 173 -11.21 8.06 9.04
C PHE A 173 -10.44 7.66 7.78
N CYS A 174 -10.44 6.36 7.43
CA CYS A 174 -9.80 5.85 6.23
C CYS A 174 -10.84 5.73 5.13
N PHE A 175 -10.78 6.61 4.13
CA PHE A 175 -11.65 6.58 2.97
C PHE A 175 -10.95 5.93 1.77
N ASN A 176 -9.63 6.13 1.67
CA ASN A 176 -8.81 5.63 0.59
C ASN A 176 -7.68 4.76 1.15
N LEU A 177 -7.62 3.49 0.75
CA LEU A 177 -6.56 2.56 1.10
C LEU A 177 -5.76 2.21 -0.16
N THR A 178 -4.45 2.41 -0.12
CA THR A 178 -3.54 1.95 -1.18
C THR A 178 -2.71 0.78 -0.66
N ILE A 179 -2.61 -0.30 -1.43
CA ILE A 179 -1.77 -1.46 -1.14
C ILE A 179 -0.81 -1.64 -2.31
N LYS A 180 0.49 -1.56 -2.06
CA LYS A 180 1.53 -1.84 -3.05
C LYS A 180 2.04 -3.26 -2.87
N VAL A 181 2.05 -4.06 -3.91
CA VAL A 181 2.58 -5.44 -3.93
C VAL A 181 3.70 -5.47 -4.95
N GLY A 182 4.91 -5.87 -4.59
CA GLY A 182 6.04 -5.90 -5.51
C GLY A 182 7.07 -6.95 -5.17
N TYR A 183 8.06 -7.13 -6.04
CA TYR A 183 9.21 -8.00 -5.79
C TYR A 183 10.39 -7.20 -5.22
N ASP A 184 10.93 -7.64 -4.10
CA ASP A 184 12.15 -7.10 -3.52
C ASP A 184 13.37 -7.82 -4.11
N LYS A 185 14.12 -7.11 -4.96
CA LYS A 185 15.33 -7.65 -5.62
C LYS A 185 16.46 -7.93 -4.62
N GLN A 186 16.56 -7.15 -3.53
CA GLN A 186 17.61 -7.33 -2.53
C GLN A 186 17.32 -8.53 -1.64
N LYS A 187 16.06 -8.73 -1.26
CA LYS A 187 15.62 -9.79 -0.33
C LYS A 187 15.07 -11.06 -1.01
N LYS A 188 15.01 -11.10 -2.35
CA LYS A 188 14.50 -12.22 -3.16
C LYS A 188 13.10 -12.71 -2.75
N GLY A 189 12.16 -11.80 -2.48
CA GLY A 189 10.80 -12.15 -2.04
C GLY A 189 9.75 -11.09 -2.36
N THR A 190 8.46 -11.41 -2.14
CA THR A 190 7.36 -10.45 -2.30
C THR A 190 7.32 -9.49 -1.12
N ARG A 191 7.25 -8.20 -1.42
CA ARG A 191 7.03 -7.10 -0.47
C ARG A 191 5.64 -6.53 -0.65
N VAL A 192 4.91 -6.38 0.45
CA VAL A 192 3.63 -5.65 0.46
C VAL A 192 3.76 -4.42 1.36
N SER A 193 3.35 -3.26 0.89
CA SER A 193 3.22 -2.03 1.66
C SER A 193 1.81 -1.47 1.53
N PHE A 194 1.40 -0.58 2.42
CA PHE A 194 0.12 0.11 2.27
C PHE A 194 0.21 1.54 2.78
N SER A 195 -0.68 2.39 2.28
CA SER A 195 -0.81 3.80 2.62
C SER A 195 -2.28 4.21 2.70
N ARG A 196 -2.57 5.30 3.40
CA ARG A 196 -3.93 5.78 3.65
C ARG A 196 -4.07 7.25 3.24
N ASN A 197 -5.21 7.61 2.65
CA ASN A 197 -5.59 9.00 2.35
C ASN A 197 -4.46 9.81 1.67
N GLY A 198 -3.68 9.18 0.77
CA GLY A 198 -2.59 9.81 0.03
C GLY A 198 -1.25 9.98 0.79
N LEU A 199 -1.17 9.64 2.08
CA LEU A 199 0.08 9.69 2.85
C LEU A 199 0.86 8.38 2.66
N GLU A 200 2.03 8.44 2.00
CA GLU A 200 2.86 7.26 1.74
C GLU A 200 3.42 6.63 3.02
N HIS A 201 2.82 5.53 3.48
CA HIS A 201 3.41 4.67 4.49
C HIS A 201 4.21 3.54 3.84
N ARG A 202 5.50 3.44 4.19
CA ARG A 202 6.39 2.32 3.83
C ARG A 202 6.38 1.26 4.92
N SER A 203 5.33 0.45 5.02
CA SER A 203 5.39 -0.83 5.74
C SER A 203 5.84 -1.94 4.79
N SER A 204 6.61 -2.94 5.23
CA SER A 204 7.03 -4.07 4.39
C SER A 204 6.57 -5.39 5.00
N VAL A 205 5.67 -6.10 4.31
CA VAL A 205 5.37 -7.51 4.56
C VAL A 205 6.45 -8.36 3.88
N GLU A 206 7.21 -9.10 4.68
CA GLU A 206 8.20 -10.06 4.20
C GLU A 206 7.57 -11.47 4.14
N ARG A 207 7.78 -12.20 3.03
CA ARG A 207 7.64 -13.66 3.01
C ARG A 207 9.01 -14.28 2.78
N ARG A 208 9.63 -14.84 3.83
CA ARG A 208 10.76 -15.76 3.65
C ARG A 208 10.27 -17.07 3.05
N ARG A 209 11.01 -17.61 2.07
CA ARG A 209 10.84 -18.99 1.59
C ARG A 209 11.25 -19.95 2.71
N GLU A 210 10.28 -20.50 3.43
CA GLU A 210 10.44 -21.76 4.16
C GLU A 210 9.67 -22.86 3.44
N ASP A 211 10.33 -24.02 3.28
CA ASP A 211 9.91 -25.21 2.53
C ASP A 211 8.77 -26.01 3.21
N ARG A 212 7.83 -25.33 3.88
CA ARG A 212 6.69 -25.95 4.59
C ARG A 212 5.41 -25.91 3.75
N PRO A 213 4.44 -26.83 4.00
CA PRO A 213 3.21 -26.90 3.21
C PRO A 213 2.47 -25.56 3.20
N ARG A 214 2.18 -25.04 2.00
CA ARG A 214 1.75 -23.65 1.74
C ARG A 214 0.33 -23.30 2.22
N CYS A 215 -0.53 -24.29 2.48
CA CYS A 215 -1.95 -24.07 2.78
C CYS A 215 -2.26 -23.35 4.11
N PRO A 216 -1.66 -23.72 5.26
CA PRO A 216 -2.00 -23.11 6.55
C PRO A 216 -1.61 -21.63 6.62
N ILE A 217 -0.43 -21.28 6.08
CA ILE A 217 0.13 -19.92 6.11
C ILE A 217 -0.74 -18.96 5.27
N GLN A 218 -1.23 -19.41 4.11
CA GLN A 218 -2.14 -18.62 3.28
C GLN A 218 -3.50 -18.40 3.95
N ALA A 219 -4.03 -19.40 4.65
CA ALA A 219 -5.28 -19.24 5.38
C ALA A 219 -5.17 -18.21 6.52
N THR A 220 -4.06 -18.20 7.24
CA THR A 220 -3.80 -17.20 8.30
C THR A 220 -3.66 -15.79 7.72
N ALA A 221 -2.86 -15.62 6.67
CA ALA A 221 -2.70 -14.32 6.00
C ALA A 221 -4.04 -13.80 5.44
N ARG A 222 -4.89 -14.68 4.89
CA ARG A 222 -6.25 -14.29 4.44
C ARG A 222 -7.13 -13.81 5.58
N ARG A 223 -7.06 -14.45 6.76
CA ARG A 223 -7.81 -14.03 7.96
C ARG A 223 -7.33 -12.67 8.47
N GLU A 224 -6.02 -12.44 8.48
CA GLU A 224 -5.43 -11.15 8.86
C GLU A 224 -5.88 -10.02 7.92
N TRP A 225 -5.77 -10.21 6.61
CA TRP A 225 -6.27 -9.25 5.62
C TRP A 225 -7.78 -9.01 5.74
N ALA A 226 -8.56 -10.06 6.01
CA ALA A 226 -10.00 -9.91 6.20
C ALA A 226 -10.33 -9.11 7.47
N ALA A 227 -9.54 -9.27 8.54
CA ALA A 227 -9.68 -8.45 9.75
C ALA A 227 -9.30 -6.98 9.50
N ILE A 228 -8.26 -6.74 8.70
CA ILE A 228 -7.85 -5.40 8.27
C ILE A 228 -8.99 -4.73 7.48
N PHE A 229 -9.48 -5.37 6.41
CA PHE A 229 -10.57 -4.81 5.61
C PHE A 229 -11.86 -4.61 6.41
N SER A 230 -12.22 -5.56 7.28
CA SER A 230 -13.40 -5.46 8.16
C SER A 230 -13.32 -4.28 9.13
N SER A 231 -12.11 -3.81 9.45
CA SER A 231 -11.92 -2.67 10.33
C SER A 231 -12.20 -1.34 9.62
N PHE A 232 -12.00 -1.24 8.30
CA PHE A 232 -12.18 -0.03 7.50
C PHE A 232 -13.62 0.23 7.07
N GLN A 233 -14.45 0.67 8.03
CA GLN A 233 -15.88 0.89 7.79
C GLN A 233 -16.21 2.04 6.83
N GLN A 234 -15.33 3.04 6.71
CA GLN A 234 -15.51 4.20 5.82
C GLN A 234 -14.77 4.07 4.49
N LEU A 235 -14.19 2.89 4.18
CA LEU A 235 -13.43 2.68 2.97
C LEU A 235 -14.31 2.83 1.73
N THR A 236 -14.03 3.83 0.91
CA THR A 236 -14.72 4.11 -0.36
C THR A 236 -13.88 3.76 -1.58
N GLU A 237 -12.56 3.80 -1.45
CA GLU A 237 -11.61 3.56 -2.54
C GLU A 237 -10.47 2.62 -2.12
N LEU A 238 -10.23 1.59 -2.92
CA LEU A 238 -9.09 0.68 -2.78
C LEU A 238 -8.19 0.75 -4.01
N THR A 239 -6.94 1.12 -3.81
CA THR A 239 -5.91 1.16 -4.85
C THR A 239 -4.91 0.03 -4.65
N LEU A 240 -4.71 -0.81 -5.66
CA LEU A 240 -3.66 -1.82 -5.71
C LEU A 240 -2.59 -1.40 -6.72
N VAL A 241 -1.37 -1.21 -6.23
CA VAL A 241 -0.18 -0.90 -7.03
C VAL A 241 0.64 -2.18 -7.13
N VAL A 242 0.64 -2.84 -8.29
CA VAL A 242 1.24 -4.16 -8.44
C VAL A 242 2.50 -4.07 -9.31
N GLY A 243 3.65 -4.28 -8.68
CA GLY A 243 4.91 -4.58 -9.32
C GLY A 243 5.01 -6.07 -9.63
N GLY A 244 5.29 -6.40 -10.88
CA GLY A 244 5.43 -7.77 -11.38
C GLY A 244 5.92 -7.76 -12.83
N ASP A 245 6.29 -8.93 -13.34
CA ASP A 245 6.74 -9.06 -14.72
C ASP A 245 5.54 -9.07 -15.69
N PRO A 246 5.50 -8.17 -16.69
CA PRO A 246 4.45 -8.20 -17.72
C PRO A 246 4.55 -9.41 -18.66
N GLY A 247 5.69 -10.09 -18.73
CA GLY A 247 6.00 -11.20 -19.63
C GLY A 247 5.36 -12.55 -19.32
N TRP A 248 4.23 -12.58 -18.60
CA TRP A 248 3.39 -13.78 -18.43
C TRP A 248 4.10 -14.99 -17.79
N LEU A 249 4.78 -14.78 -16.66
CA LEU A 249 5.50 -15.84 -15.93
C LEU A 249 4.60 -16.83 -15.16
N GLY A 250 3.30 -16.83 -15.41
CA GLY A 250 2.34 -17.66 -14.69
C GLY A 250 2.06 -17.14 -13.26
N ARG A 251 1.91 -18.05 -12.30
CA ARG A 251 1.53 -17.74 -10.91
C ARG A 251 2.77 -17.68 -10.02
N THR A 252 3.16 -16.48 -9.60
CA THR A 252 4.26 -16.22 -8.67
C THR A 252 3.73 -15.88 -7.27
N ASP A 253 4.63 -15.58 -6.34
CA ASP A 253 4.27 -15.12 -5.00
C ASP A 253 3.47 -13.79 -4.99
N ILE A 254 3.60 -12.97 -6.05
CA ILE A 254 2.78 -11.77 -6.25
C ILE A 254 1.33 -12.16 -6.53
N GLU A 255 1.08 -13.05 -7.48
CA GLU A 255 -0.27 -13.54 -7.80
C GLU A 255 -0.91 -14.24 -6.60
N GLU A 256 -0.16 -15.05 -5.85
CA GLU A 256 -0.64 -15.67 -4.61
C GLU A 256 -1.11 -14.64 -3.58
N THR A 257 -0.40 -13.51 -3.50
CA THR A 257 -0.74 -12.41 -2.61
C THR A 257 -2.01 -11.70 -3.09
N LEU A 258 -2.15 -11.46 -4.40
CA LEU A 258 -3.36 -10.87 -4.99
C LEU A 258 -4.60 -11.76 -4.80
N ILE A 259 -4.48 -13.07 -4.97
CA ILE A 259 -5.58 -14.00 -4.67
C ILE A 259 -5.97 -13.87 -3.19
N SER A 260 -4.98 -13.80 -2.29
CA SER A 260 -5.22 -13.70 -0.85
C SER A 260 -5.91 -12.38 -0.49
N LEU A 261 -5.49 -11.26 -1.09
CA LEU A 261 -6.12 -9.95 -0.94
C LEU A 261 -7.55 -9.95 -1.48
N ARG A 262 -7.78 -10.51 -2.67
CA ARG A 262 -9.12 -10.62 -3.26
C ARG A 262 -10.06 -11.39 -2.35
N ILE A 263 -9.66 -12.60 -1.93
CA ILE A 263 -10.47 -13.45 -1.04
C ILE A 263 -10.72 -12.76 0.30
N ALA A 264 -9.72 -12.11 0.87
CA ALA A 264 -9.88 -11.36 2.11
C ALA A 264 -10.87 -10.19 1.98
N LEU A 265 -10.83 -9.47 0.87
CA LEU A 265 -11.77 -8.40 0.56
C LEU A 265 -13.19 -8.95 0.38
N GLU A 266 -13.33 -10.07 -0.34
CA GLU A 266 -14.59 -10.79 -0.53
C GLU A 266 -15.19 -11.32 0.78
N ASN A 267 -14.34 -11.70 1.74
CA ASN A 267 -14.77 -12.11 3.09
C ASN A 267 -15.18 -10.92 3.95
N ALA A 268 -14.45 -9.82 3.87
CA ALA A 268 -14.68 -8.64 4.70
C ALA A 268 -15.88 -7.79 4.24
N GLN A 269 -16.21 -7.82 2.95
CA GLN A 269 -17.34 -7.08 2.35
C GLN A 269 -17.43 -5.60 2.80
N PRO A 270 -16.39 -4.76 2.59
CA PRO A 270 -16.45 -3.36 3.01
C PRO A 270 -17.65 -2.64 2.38
N TYR A 271 -18.59 -2.17 3.22
CA TYR A 271 -19.92 -1.78 2.76
C TYR A 271 -19.90 -0.55 1.82
N ASN A 272 -18.99 0.38 2.07
CA ASN A 272 -18.89 1.66 1.36
C ASN A 272 -17.92 1.64 0.17
N LEU A 273 -17.27 0.50 -0.12
CA LEU A 273 -16.27 0.42 -1.18
C LEU A 273 -16.96 0.47 -2.54
N LEU A 274 -16.70 1.54 -3.29
CA LEU A 274 -17.30 1.81 -4.60
C LEU A 274 -16.26 1.89 -5.72
N THR A 275 -15.01 2.24 -5.39
CA THR A 275 -13.93 2.44 -6.34
C THR A 275 -12.81 1.43 -6.11
N VAL A 276 -12.40 0.73 -7.18
CA VAL A 276 -11.20 -0.09 -7.20
C VAL A 276 -10.25 0.40 -8.28
N ARG A 277 -8.98 0.57 -7.92
CA ARG A 277 -7.93 1.04 -8.82
C ARG A 277 -6.81 0.02 -8.86
N LEU A 278 -6.43 -0.40 -10.06
CA LEU A 278 -5.33 -1.33 -10.32
C LEU A 278 -4.28 -0.57 -11.15
N THR A 279 -3.45 0.21 -10.46
CA THR A 279 -2.66 1.30 -11.06
C THR A 279 -1.22 1.37 -10.52
N PRO A 280 -0.23 0.72 -11.14
CA PRO A 280 -0.32 -0.17 -12.30
C PRO A 280 -0.57 -1.63 -11.91
N ILE A 281 -0.97 -2.46 -12.86
CA ILE A 281 -1.02 -3.93 -12.73
C ILE A 281 -0.55 -4.61 -14.03
N HIS A 282 -0.02 -5.83 -13.94
CA HIS A 282 0.32 -6.66 -15.09
C HIS A 282 -0.78 -7.69 -15.40
N GLY A 283 -0.75 -8.28 -16.60
CA GLY A 283 -1.81 -9.18 -17.09
C GLY A 283 -2.14 -10.34 -16.14
N MET A 284 -1.14 -11.01 -15.58
CA MET A 284 -1.36 -12.10 -14.63
C MET A 284 -1.95 -11.63 -13.30
N GLY A 285 -1.58 -10.45 -12.81
CA GLY A 285 -2.19 -9.87 -11.62
C GLY A 285 -3.69 -9.63 -11.81
N MET A 286 -4.08 -9.04 -12.94
CA MET A 286 -5.48 -8.83 -13.30
C MET A 286 -6.27 -10.15 -13.36
N ILE A 287 -5.69 -11.19 -13.97
CA ILE A 287 -6.32 -12.51 -14.08
C ILE A 287 -6.62 -13.11 -12.69
N HIS A 288 -5.71 -12.95 -11.74
CA HIS A 288 -5.89 -13.45 -10.38
C HIS A 288 -6.84 -12.60 -9.52
N MET A 289 -7.09 -11.36 -9.94
CA MET A 289 -8.13 -10.48 -9.38
C MET A 289 -9.53 -10.72 -9.97
N ARG A 290 -9.71 -11.69 -10.88
CA ARG A 290 -11.04 -12.09 -11.37
C ARG A 290 -11.90 -12.62 -10.21
N TRP A 291 -13.17 -12.24 -10.23
CA TRP A 291 -14.16 -12.58 -9.19
C TRP A 291 -15.37 -13.37 -9.71
N SER A 292 -15.68 -13.30 -11.01
CA SER A 292 -16.84 -14.00 -11.58
C SER A 292 -16.67 -15.52 -11.52
N SER A 293 -17.70 -16.23 -11.05
CA SER A 293 -17.69 -17.64 -10.61
C SER A 293 -17.10 -18.66 -11.59
N PHE A 294 -17.12 -18.39 -12.89
CA PHE A 294 -16.40 -19.20 -13.88
C PHE A 294 -14.95 -18.69 -14.00
N GLY A 295 -14.07 -19.19 -13.12
CA GLY A 295 -12.62 -18.98 -13.20
C GLY A 295 -11.99 -18.03 -12.19
N ALA A 296 -12.69 -17.67 -11.10
CA ALA A 296 -12.04 -17.03 -9.96
C ALA A 296 -11.11 -18.03 -9.23
N PHE A 297 -9.90 -17.59 -8.89
CA PHE A 297 -8.90 -18.46 -8.25
C PHE A 297 -9.14 -18.60 -6.75
N GLY A 298 -9.29 -19.82 -6.25
CA GLY A 298 -9.49 -20.11 -4.82
C GLY A 298 -10.94 -19.93 -4.36
N SER A 299 -11.27 -20.51 -3.19
CA SER A 299 -12.63 -20.50 -2.65
C SER A 299 -12.98 -19.16 -2.02
N SER A 300 -14.08 -18.58 -2.48
CA SER A 300 -14.66 -17.34 -1.97
C SER A 300 -16.07 -17.63 -1.41
N PRO A 301 -16.60 -16.84 -0.43
CA PRO A 301 -17.95 -17.03 0.07
C PRO A 301 -18.99 -16.95 -1.04
N ALA A 302 -20.12 -17.65 -0.86
CA ALA A 302 -21.24 -17.61 -1.81
C ALA A 302 -21.77 -16.19 -2.07
N THR A 303 -21.58 -15.26 -1.13
CA THR A 303 -22.01 -13.85 -1.20
C THR A 303 -20.98 -12.92 -1.86
N SER A 304 -19.85 -13.43 -2.34
CA SER A 304 -18.74 -12.58 -2.83
C SER A 304 -19.13 -11.66 -3.98
N TYR A 305 -20.09 -12.06 -4.81
CA TYR A 305 -20.62 -11.25 -5.90
C TYR A 305 -21.18 -9.90 -5.43
N GLN A 306 -21.68 -9.79 -4.19
CA GLN A 306 -22.32 -8.57 -3.69
C GLN A 306 -21.35 -7.38 -3.63
N LEU A 307 -20.10 -7.62 -3.22
CA LEU A 307 -19.04 -6.62 -3.21
C LEU A 307 -18.82 -6.06 -4.63
N TRP A 308 -18.54 -6.95 -5.57
CA TRP A 308 -18.16 -6.58 -6.94
C TRP A 308 -19.31 -5.93 -7.71
N HIS A 309 -20.56 -6.31 -7.40
CA HIS A 309 -21.73 -5.67 -7.98
C HIS A 309 -22.03 -4.26 -7.45
N LYS A 310 -21.48 -3.88 -6.30
CA LYS A 310 -21.59 -2.50 -5.77
C LYS A 310 -20.61 -1.53 -6.40
N LEU A 311 -19.51 -2.04 -6.98
CA LEU A 311 -18.49 -1.17 -7.56
C LEU A 311 -19.08 -0.32 -8.68
N SER A 312 -18.84 0.98 -8.59
CA SER A 312 -19.28 1.98 -9.56
C SER A 312 -18.13 2.48 -10.42
N MET A 313 -16.89 2.42 -9.91
CA MET A 313 -15.69 2.88 -10.60
C MET A 313 -14.59 1.83 -10.62
N LEU A 314 -14.06 1.57 -11.83
CA LEU A 314 -12.84 0.80 -12.03
C LEU A 314 -11.80 1.67 -12.75
N ASP A 315 -10.61 1.78 -12.17
CA ASP A 315 -9.42 2.32 -12.84
C ASP A 315 -8.42 1.19 -13.08
N LEU A 316 -8.14 0.87 -14.34
CA LEU A 316 -7.26 -0.20 -14.75
C LEU A 316 -6.14 0.35 -15.63
N GLN A 317 -4.94 0.45 -15.06
CA GLN A 317 -3.72 0.78 -15.79
C GLN A 317 -2.88 -0.48 -15.97
N LEU A 318 -2.99 -1.08 -17.15
CA LEU A 318 -2.52 -2.42 -17.44
C LEU A 318 -1.21 -2.39 -18.24
N ARG A 319 -0.16 -3.00 -17.70
CA ARG A 319 1.10 -3.22 -18.44
C ARG A 319 0.85 -4.15 -19.61
N ASN A 320 1.17 -3.70 -20.82
CA ASN A 320 0.84 -4.40 -22.06
C ASN A 320 1.77 -5.61 -22.27
N PRO A 321 1.27 -6.86 -22.14
CA PRO A 321 2.09 -8.04 -22.29
C PRO A 321 2.24 -8.44 -23.78
N LEU A 322 1.48 -7.84 -24.69
CA LEU A 322 1.45 -8.16 -26.13
C LEU A 322 2.64 -7.58 -26.90
N LEU A 323 3.53 -6.85 -26.23
CA LEU A 323 4.68 -6.23 -26.88
C LEU A 323 5.70 -7.30 -27.28
N PRO A 324 6.37 -7.16 -28.45
CA PRO A 324 7.33 -8.15 -28.95
C PRO A 324 8.44 -8.52 -27.95
N LYS A 325 8.84 -7.57 -27.08
CA LYS A 325 9.86 -7.77 -26.05
C LYS A 325 9.52 -8.88 -25.03
N PHE A 326 8.25 -9.21 -24.87
CA PHE A 326 7.78 -10.24 -23.93
C PHE A 326 7.59 -11.62 -24.57
N GLN A 327 7.74 -11.73 -25.90
CA GLN A 327 7.78 -13.00 -26.64
C GLN A 327 6.63 -13.99 -26.35
N LEU A 328 5.40 -13.49 -26.11
CA LEU A 328 4.24 -14.36 -25.91
C LEU A 328 3.92 -15.18 -27.16
N SER A 329 3.62 -16.46 -26.97
CA SER A 329 3.08 -17.29 -28.04
C SER A 329 1.71 -16.79 -28.49
N LEU A 330 1.32 -17.10 -29.74
CA LEU A 330 0.00 -16.71 -30.26
C LEU A 330 -1.15 -17.20 -29.35
N SER A 331 -1.03 -18.42 -28.81
CA SER A 331 -2.04 -18.97 -27.90
C SER A 331 -2.13 -18.21 -26.58
N GLN A 332 -0.99 -17.76 -26.02
CA GLN A 332 -0.96 -16.92 -24.82
C GLN A 332 -1.59 -15.55 -25.09
N GLN A 333 -1.29 -14.94 -26.24
CA GLN A 333 -1.88 -13.66 -26.64
C GLN A 333 -3.41 -13.77 -26.78
N VAL A 334 -3.90 -14.81 -27.45
CA VAL A 334 -5.33 -15.09 -27.59
C VAL A 334 -5.99 -15.35 -26.23
N MET A 335 -5.37 -16.17 -25.39
CA MET A 335 -5.86 -16.46 -24.05
C MET A 335 -5.95 -15.18 -23.21
N PHE A 336 -4.94 -14.33 -23.26
CA PHE A 336 -4.95 -13.05 -22.57
C PHE A 336 -6.09 -12.15 -23.03
N LYS A 337 -6.25 -11.94 -24.35
CA LYS A 337 -7.33 -11.12 -24.90
C LYS A 337 -8.70 -11.64 -24.44
N LYS A 338 -8.92 -12.96 -24.44
CA LYS A 338 -10.15 -13.60 -23.92
C LYS A 338 -10.36 -13.33 -22.43
N LEU A 339 -9.30 -13.45 -21.63
CA LEU A 339 -9.37 -13.24 -20.18
C LEU A 339 -9.62 -11.77 -19.82
N LEU A 340 -8.99 -10.84 -20.53
CA LEU A 340 -9.23 -9.40 -20.38
C LEU A 340 -10.68 -9.04 -20.76
N TYR A 341 -11.15 -9.51 -21.91
CA TYR A 341 -12.53 -9.31 -22.34
C TYR A 341 -13.52 -9.84 -21.31
N SER A 342 -13.32 -11.07 -20.83
CA SER A 342 -14.19 -11.68 -19.81
C SER A 342 -14.12 -10.93 -18.47
N TYR A 343 -12.95 -10.40 -18.09
CA TYR A 343 -12.79 -9.60 -16.88
C TYR A 343 -13.58 -8.29 -16.97
N LEU A 344 -13.40 -7.52 -18.05
CA LEU A 344 -14.17 -6.29 -18.27
C LEU A 344 -15.66 -6.57 -18.36
N ARG A 345 -16.07 -7.60 -19.12
CA ARG A 345 -17.48 -8.03 -19.23
C ARG A 345 -18.14 -8.28 -17.89
N SER A 346 -17.42 -8.81 -16.90
CA SER A 346 -17.97 -9.09 -15.57
C SER A 346 -18.51 -7.85 -14.85
N PHE A 347 -18.02 -6.66 -15.23
CA PHE A 347 -18.41 -5.37 -14.66
C PHE A 347 -19.43 -4.57 -15.49
N SER A 348 -19.86 -5.13 -16.64
CA SER A 348 -20.69 -4.41 -17.62
C SER A 348 -22.05 -3.94 -17.11
N THR A 349 -22.58 -4.60 -16.09
CA THR A 349 -23.88 -4.29 -15.50
C THR A 349 -23.80 -3.35 -14.30
N THR A 350 -22.60 -3.03 -13.79
CA THR A 350 -22.43 -2.37 -12.49
C THR A 350 -21.73 -1.03 -12.60
N LEU A 351 -20.66 -0.94 -13.41
CA LEU A 351 -19.85 0.27 -13.49
C LEU A 351 -20.59 1.44 -14.13
N THR A 352 -20.45 2.61 -13.50
CA THR A 352 -20.84 3.90 -14.05
C THR A 352 -19.63 4.69 -14.56
N SER A 353 -18.44 4.37 -14.08
CA SER A 353 -17.17 4.98 -14.49
C SER A 353 -16.10 3.93 -14.76
N LEU A 354 -15.42 4.02 -15.92
CA LEU A 354 -14.33 3.13 -16.30
C LEU A 354 -13.14 3.96 -16.82
N ARG A 355 -11.99 3.82 -16.18
CA ARG A 355 -10.71 4.31 -16.69
C ARG A 355 -9.86 3.12 -17.09
N PHE A 356 -9.43 3.08 -18.35
CA PHE A 356 -8.64 2.01 -18.91
C PHE A 356 -7.43 2.58 -19.64
N VAL A 357 -6.22 2.16 -19.27
CA VAL A 357 -4.99 2.62 -19.91
C VAL A 357 -4.05 1.45 -20.14
N TRP A 358 -3.58 1.29 -21.38
CA TRP A 358 -2.40 0.45 -21.65
C TRP A 358 -1.13 1.21 -21.29
N LEU A 359 -0.28 0.57 -20.49
CA LEU A 359 1.06 1.02 -20.15
C LEU A 359 2.10 0.27 -21.00
N ASP A 360 3.30 0.84 -21.10
CA ASP A 360 4.48 0.28 -21.77
C ASP A 360 4.38 0.15 -23.31
N GLY A 361 3.24 0.50 -23.91
CA GLY A 361 3.01 0.53 -25.35
C GLY A 361 1.54 0.43 -25.73
N LEU A 362 1.23 0.52 -27.04
CA LEU A 362 -0.15 0.51 -27.53
C LEU A 362 -0.77 -0.88 -27.51
N GLY A 363 -2.03 -0.98 -27.06
CA GLY A 363 -2.79 -2.23 -27.04
C GLY A 363 -4.15 -2.14 -27.74
N PRO A 364 -4.90 -3.25 -27.79
CA PRO A 364 -6.20 -3.31 -28.45
C PRO A 364 -7.27 -2.49 -27.69
N ASN A 365 -8.35 -2.15 -28.37
CA ASN A 365 -9.45 -1.37 -27.81
C ASN A 365 -10.26 -2.20 -26.79
N PRO A 366 -10.40 -1.75 -25.53
CA PRO A 366 -11.09 -2.50 -24.48
C PRO A 366 -12.59 -2.75 -24.75
N LEU A 367 -13.24 -1.93 -25.57
CA LEU A 367 -14.67 -2.05 -25.90
C LEU A 367 -14.97 -2.96 -27.09
N THR A 368 -13.93 -3.37 -27.82
CA THR A 368 -14.07 -4.16 -29.07
C THR A 368 -13.07 -5.31 -29.12
N LEU A 369 -12.64 -5.82 -27.96
CA LEU A 369 -11.70 -6.94 -27.91
C LEU A 369 -12.23 -8.17 -28.66
N GLU A 370 -13.55 -8.37 -28.67
CA GLU A 370 -14.21 -9.45 -29.42
C GLU A 370 -14.04 -9.35 -30.94
N LEU A 371 -13.73 -8.16 -31.47
CA LEU A 371 -13.51 -7.93 -32.90
C LEU A 371 -12.06 -8.18 -33.32
N GLU A 372 -11.16 -8.47 -32.38
CA GLU A 372 -9.77 -8.80 -32.70
C GLU A 372 -9.75 -10.07 -33.58
N PRO A 373 -8.98 -10.11 -34.69
CA PRO A 373 -9.03 -11.20 -35.67
C PRO A 373 -8.88 -12.59 -35.07
N GLU A 374 -8.09 -12.71 -34.00
CA GLU A 374 -7.81 -13.98 -33.35
C GLU A 374 -8.95 -14.45 -32.43
N LEU A 375 -9.97 -13.62 -32.20
CA LEU A 375 -11.15 -13.88 -31.37
C LEU A 375 -12.45 -14.05 -32.17
N GLN A 376 -12.45 -13.74 -33.47
CA GLN A 376 -13.63 -13.72 -34.36
C GLN A 376 -14.31 -15.08 -34.62
N GLY A 377 -13.85 -16.18 -34.00
CA GLY A 377 -14.43 -17.52 -34.15
C GLY A 377 -15.58 -17.86 -33.19
N GLY A 378 -15.95 -16.96 -32.27
CA GLY A 378 -17.06 -17.15 -31.34
C GLY A 378 -18.17 -16.15 -31.61
N GLN A 379 -19.40 -16.64 -31.79
CA GLN A 379 -20.63 -15.83 -31.90
C GLN A 379 -20.87 -15.09 -30.57
N GLN A 380 -20.18 -13.97 -30.36
CA GLN A 380 -20.32 -13.14 -29.18
C GLN A 380 -20.84 -11.77 -29.57
N ASP A 381 -22.08 -11.49 -29.21
CA ASP A 381 -22.58 -10.13 -29.17
C ASP A 381 -21.68 -9.33 -28.21
N GLY A 382 -21.02 -8.31 -28.75
CA GLY A 382 -20.11 -7.51 -27.94
C GLY A 382 -20.82 -6.81 -26.79
N VAL A 383 -20.08 -6.57 -25.71
CA VAL A 383 -20.63 -6.19 -24.41
C VAL A 383 -21.24 -4.80 -24.45
N VAL A 384 -22.51 -4.69 -24.07
CA VAL A 384 -23.19 -3.41 -23.88
C VAL A 384 -23.14 -3.00 -22.40
N TRP A 385 -22.59 -1.83 -22.15
CA TRP A 385 -22.38 -1.21 -20.86
C TRP A 385 -23.52 -0.23 -20.55
N GLN A 386 -24.66 -0.78 -20.12
CA GLN A 386 -25.91 -0.04 -19.98
C GLN A 386 -25.83 1.16 -19.03
N ARG A 387 -24.97 1.08 -18.00
CA ARG A 387 -24.89 2.08 -16.93
C ARG A 387 -23.66 2.98 -17.02
N LEU A 388 -22.76 2.72 -17.97
CA LEU A 388 -21.48 3.42 -18.05
C LEU A 388 -21.67 4.84 -18.55
N GLN A 389 -21.41 5.82 -17.68
CA GLN A 389 -21.60 7.24 -17.91
C GLN A 389 -20.27 7.95 -18.23
N LYS A 390 -19.18 7.52 -17.58
CA LYS A 390 -17.87 8.15 -17.75
C LYS A 390 -16.85 7.13 -18.22
N LEU A 391 -16.18 7.42 -19.32
CA LEU A 391 -15.17 6.54 -19.91
C LEU A 391 -13.87 7.32 -20.14
N TRP A 392 -12.76 6.73 -19.72
CA TRP A 392 -11.41 7.18 -20.04
C TRP A 392 -10.66 6.04 -20.71
N VAL A 393 -10.11 6.27 -21.91
CA VAL A 393 -9.33 5.27 -22.65
C VAL A 393 -7.99 5.84 -23.08
N GLY A 394 -6.89 5.16 -22.72
CA GLY A 394 -5.53 5.53 -23.06
C GLY A 394 -4.70 4.38 -23.62
N GLY A 395 -3.69 4.71 -24.43
CA GLY A 395 -2.72 3.73 -24.93
C GLY A 395 -3.29 2.70 -25.93
N VAL A 396 -4.32 3.05 -26.70
CA VAL A 396 -4.94 2.12 -27.67
C VAL A 396 -4.39 2.30 -29.09
N LEU A 397 -4.33 1.21 -29.87
CA LEU A 397 -3.84 1.17 -31.25
C LEU A 397 -4.69 2.00 -32.23
N THR A 398 -6.02 1.95 -32.09
CA THR A 398 -6.96 2.62 -33.01
C THR A 398 -7.94 3.52 -32.25
N PRO A 399 -7.51 4.70 -31.76
CA PRO A 399 -8.35 5.57 -30.93
C PRO A 399 -9.70 5.94 -31.57
N HIS A 400 -9.74 6.17 -32.89
CA HIS A 400 -10.98 6.48 -33.61
C HIS A 400 -12.02 5.35 -33.58
N SER A 401 -11.58 4.08 -33.52
CA SER A 401 -12.49 2.95 -33.39
C SER A 401 -13.20 2.96 -32.03
N VAL A 402 -12.50 3.39 -30.97
CA VAL A 402 -13.08 3.54 -29.62
C VAL A 402 -14.22 4.53 -29.65
N VAL A 403 -14.05 5.69 -30.29
CA VAL A 403 -15.08 6.74 -30.36
C VAL A 403 -16.35 6.23 -31.03
N ARG A 404 -16.20 5.56 -32.17
CA ARG A 404 -17.32 5.03 -32.94
C ARG A 404 -18.08 3.96 -32.14
N CYS A 405 -17.35 3.05 -31.49
CA CYS A 405 -17.96 1.95 -30.75
C CYS A 405 -18.47 2.38 -29.37
N ALA A 406 -17.88 3.38 -28.73
CA ALA A 406 -18.29 3.85 -27.39
C ALA A 406 -19.75 4.26 -27.35
N ARG A 407 -20.25 5.01 -28.36
CA ARG A 407 -21.67 5.40 -28.42
C ARG A 407 -22.62 4.20 -28.58
N GLN A 408 -22.19 3.17 -29.31
CA GLN A 408 -22.98 1.96 -29.54
C GLN A 408 -22.97 1.02 -28.33
N ARG A 409 -21.80 0.89 -27.67
CA ARG A 409 -21.60 -0.02 -26.55
C ARG A 409 -21.99 0.60 -25.21
N CYS A 410 -22.01 1.92 -25.08
CA CYS A 410 -22.26 2.63 -23.83
C CYS A 410 -23.39 3.66 -24.05
N PRO A 411 -24.67 3.23 -24.06
CA PRO A 411 -25.79 4.12 -24.40
C PRO A 411 -26.01 5.25 -23.39
N ALA A 412 -25.56 5.09 -22.14
CA ALA A 412 -25.67 6.09 -21.08
C ALA A 412 -24.44 7.02 -20.97
N LEU A 413 -23.52 6.98 -21.94
CA LEU A 413 -22.25 7.69 -21.88
C LEU A 413 -22.44 9.21 -21.98
N THR A 414 -22.05 9.94 -20.94
CA THR A 414 -22.15 11.41 -20.86
C THR A 414 -20.79 12.09 -20.94
N SER A 415 -19.70 11.40 -20.59
CA SER A 415 -18.34 11.92 -20.65
C SER A 415 -17.41 10.86 -21.22
N PHE A 416 -16.75 11.17 -22.33
CA PHE A 416 -15.72 10.31 -22.91
C PHE A 416 -14.41 11.07 -23.09
N LYS A 417 -13.34 10.52 -22.52
CA LYS A 417 -12.01 11.12 -22.57
C LYS A 417 -10.98 10.14 -23.13
N THR A 418 -10.08 10.64 -23.96
CA THR A 418 -8.94 9.89 -24.50
C THR A 418 -7.61 10.49 -24.05
N LEU A 419 -6.63 9.63 -23.82
CA LEU A 419 -5.31 10.07 -23.37
C LEU A 419 -4.52 10.68 -24.53
N ARG A 420 -3.94 11.87 -24.31
CA ARG A 420 -3.05 12.52 -25.27
C ARG A 420 -1.84 11.64 -25.57
N SER A 421 -1.39 11.66 -26.83
CA SER A 421 -0.18 10.92 -27.25
C SER A 421 1.08 11.34 -26.49
N VAL A 422 1.18 12.61 -26.10
CA VAL A 422 2.30 13.18 -25.33
C VAL A 422 2.33 12.78 -23.86
N ALA A 423 1.22 12.25 -23.32
CA ALA A 423 1.10 11.87 -21.91
C ALA A 423 1.27 10.36 -21.67
N ARG A 424 1.73 9.61 -22.68
CA ARG A 424 1.81 8.14 -22.67
C ARG A 424 2.90 7.56 -21.75
N ASP A 425 4.03 8.26 -21.61
CA ASP A 425 5.19 7.78 -20.87
C ASP A 425 5.41 8.51 -19.53
N SER A 426 4.58 9.51 -19.24
CA SER A 426 4.76 10.36 -18.08
C SER A 426 4.28 9.67 -16.80
N ALA A 427 5.14 9.68 -15.78
CA ALA A 427 4.82 9.35 -14.38
C ALA A 427 3.58 10.10 -13.81
N LEU A 428 3.06 11.10 -14.55
CA LEU A 428 1.82 11.85 -14.32
C LEU A 428 0.55 10.98 -14.19
N LEU A 429 0.50 9.77 -14.78
CA LEU A 429 -0.65 8.86 -14.62
C LEU A 429 -0.74 8.20 -13.24
N LEU A 430 0.33 8.27 -12.44
CA LEU A 430 0.45 7.68 -11.10
C LEU A 430 0.23 8.69 -9.96
N SER A 431 0.09 10.00 -10.26
CA SER A 431 -0.13 11.05 -9.26
C SER A 431 -1.55 11.60 -9.32
N GLU A 432 -2.23 11.71 -8.18
CA GLU A 432 -3.56 12.34 -8.05
C GLU A 432 -3.58 13.82 -8.51
N VAL A 433 -2.41 14.45 -8.67
CA VAL A 433 -2.25 15.90 -8.89
C VAL A 433 -2.04 16.28 -10.38
N GLY A 434 -2.00 15.32 -11.31
CA GLY A 434 -1.55 15.55 -12.70
C GLY A 434 -2.60 15.46 -13.82
N ASP A 435 -3.91 15.40 -13.53
CA ASP A 435 -4.94 15.04 -14.53
C ASP A 435 -5.36 16.20 -15.48
N SER A 436 -4.99 17.46 -15.20
CA SER A 436 -5.58 18.67 -15.81
C SER A 436 -5.20 18.94 -17.28
N GLY A 437 -4.27 18.18 -17.87
CA GLY A 437 -3.83 18.39 -19.26
C GLY A 437 -3.67 17.13 -20.10
N ALA A 438 -3.68 15.94 -19.48
CA ALA A 438 -3.37 14.68 -20.15
C ALA A 438 -4.54 14.10 -20.96
N TRP A 439 -5.78 14.49 -20.64
CA TRP A 439 -6.99 13.93 -21.23
C TRP A 439 -7.68 14.93 -22.16
N ILE A 440 -8.19 14.43 -23.28
CA ILE A 440 -9.02 15.19 -24.23
C ILE A 440 -10.43 14.62 -24.18
N GLU A 441 -11.43 15.49 -24.04
CA GLU A 441 -12.84 15.14 -24.19
C GLU A 441 -13.19 14.97 -25.67
N VAL A 442 -13.94 13.91 -25.99
CA VAL A 442 -14.17 13.43 -27.36
C VAL A 442 -15.64 13.43 -27.74
#